data_AF-A0A3A6HCT8-F1
#
_entry.id   AF-A0A3A6HCT8-F1
#
_cell.length_a   1.000
_cell.length_b   1.000
_cell.length_c   1.000
_cell.angle_alpha   90.00
_cell.angle_beta   90.00
_cell.angle_gamma   90.00
#
_symmetry.space_group_name_H-M   'P 1'
#
loop_
_entity.id
_entity.type
_entity.pdbx_description
1 polymer ?
#
loop_
_entity_poly.entity_id
_entity_poly.type
_entity_poly.pdbx_seq_one_letter_code
_entity_poly.pdbx_strand_id
1 'polypeptide(L)'
;MQLTPNYRLRKPDGTDPVDVQDLNDNMDVLDAEVAKKAEKTGAATDMVVAFKQEEKREQLESGEKLSLSLGKIKKWFADLKKVAFSGDYADLTGKPAIPAGGIADASKIIDDIDDIAANTQAGYMAGALALKKVNSDLGGYKFGTTTDGKPGYIVPGGADTVLPFSQGVKLVYNNSSYASSYTFGEEGDYIVSSCVCKEGWNEKGDPVITLNVASIYANYQKTMYTGNNVETAACFSYVHAKIGNTCTTTITGIDDTRHGYLTILKVG
;
A
#
# COMPACT_ATOMS: atom_id res chain seq x y z
N MET A 1 -74.94 66.86 -6.44
CA MET A 1 -74.28 65.69 -7.06
C MET A 1 -72.90 65.46 -6.45
N GLN A 2 -72.63 64.24 -5.97
CA GLN A 2 -71.38 63.82 -5.32
C GLN A 2 -70.57 62.87 -6.21
N LEU A 3 -69.27 62.71 -5.97
CA LEU A 3 -68.44 61.71 -6.66
C LEU A 3 -68.09 60.54 -5.72
N THR A 4 -68.04 59.32 -6.25
CA THR A 4 -67.56 58.17 -5.47
C THR A 4 -66.04 58.24 -5.22
N PRO A 5 -65.53 57.74 -4.09
CA PRO A 5 -64.11 57.89 -3.74
C PRO A 5 -63.14 57.15 -4.66
N ASN A 6 -63.51 55.96 -5.15
CA ASN A 6 -62.57 55.07 -5.85
C ASN A 6 -62.57 55.26 -7.37
N TYR A 7 -63.74 55.41 -7.98
CA TYR A 7 -63.89 55.53 -9.44
C TYR A 7 -64.47 56.87 -9.86
N ARG A 8 -64.67 57.81 -8.93
CA ARG A 8 -65.18 59.16 -9.21
C ARG A 8 -66.48 59.17 -10.01
N LEU A 9 -67.35 58.21 -9.76
CA LEU A 9 -68.65 58.10 -10.43
C LEU A 9 -69.60 59.18 -9.90
N ARG A 10 -70.35 59.82 -10.80
CA ARG A 10 -71.39 60.81 -10.48
C ARG A 10 -72.56 60.14 -9.76
N LYS A 11 -72.84 60.59 -8.54
CA LYS A 11 -73.93 60.10 -7.69
C LYS A 11 -74.90 61.24 -7.39
N PRO A 12 -76.17 61.17 -7.83
CA PRO A 12 -77.18 62.18 -7.53
C PRO A 12 -77.41 62.29 -6.02
N ASP A 13 -77.64 63.51 -5.52
CA ASP A 13 -78.17 63.71 -4.18
C ASP A 13 -79.70 63.50 -4.17
N GLY A 14 -80.31 63.27 -3.01
CA GLY A 14 -81.74 62.89 -2.92
C GLY A 14 -82.74 63.90 -3.50
N THR A 15 -82.29 65.10 -3.86
CA THR A 15 -83.08 66.16 -4.50
C THR A 15 -82.67 66.44 -5.95
N ASP A 16 -81.59 65.82 -6.45
CA ASP A 16 -81.10 66.04 -7.81
C ASP A 16 -81.87 65.16 -8.81
N PRO A 17 -82.28 65.69 -9.97
CA PRO A 17 -82.83 64.88 -11.04
C PRO A 17 -81.75 63.92 -11.59
N VAL A 18 -82.13 62.69 -11.89
CA VAL A 18 -81.22 61.68 -12.48
C VAL A 18 -81.05 61.96 -13.97
N ASP A 19 -79.82 62.26 -14.41
CA ASP A 19 -79.46 62.41 -15.82
C ASP A 19 -78.99 61.08 -16.42
N VAL A 20 -79.51 60.72 -17.59
CA VAL A 20 -79.11 59.53 -18.34
C VAL A 20 -77.65 59.65 -18.81
N GLN A 21 -77.20 60.86 -19.12
CA GLN A 21 -75.81 61.07 -19.54
C GLN A 21 -74.82 60.72 -18.42
N ASP A 22 -75.13 61.08 -17.17
CA ASP A 22 -74.30 60.73 -16.02
C ASP A 22 -74.19 59.22 -15.80
N LEU A 23 -75.24 58.46 -16.13
CA LEU A 23 -75.23 57.01 -16.05
C LEU A 23 -74.32 56.40 -17.13
N ASN A 24 -74.41 56.90 -18.37
CA ASN A 24 -73.55 56.44 -19.46
C ASN A 24 -72.08 56.74 -19.16
N ASP A 25 -71.77 57.98 -18.74
CA ASP A 25 -70.41 58.39 -18.38
C ASP A 25 -69.83 57.51 -17.24
N ASN A 26 -70.66 57.18 -16.24
CA ASN A 26 -70.24 56.29 -15.16
C ASN A 26 -69.99 54.84 -15.62
N MET A 27 -70.79 54.35 -16.56
CA MET A 27 -70.61 52.99 -17.10
C MET A 27 -69.34 52.88 -17.93
N ASP A 28 -68.99 53.91 -18.71
CA ASP A 28 -67.73 53.96 -19.45
C ASP A 28 -66.52 53.95 -18.49
N VAL A 29 -66.59 54.72 -17.40
CA VAL A 29 -65.55 54.72 -16.36
C VAL A 29 -65.46 53.37 -15.66
N LEU A 30 -66.59 52.74 -15.36
CA LEU A 30 -66.60 51.41 -14.72
C LEU A 30 -66.01 50.34 -15.63
N ASP A 31 -66.36 50.31 -16.90
CA ASP A 31 -65.83 49.35 -17.88
C ASP A 31 -64.30 49.48 -17.98
N ALA A 32 -63.82 50.72 -18.11
CA ALA A 32 -62.39 51.02 -18.18
C ALA A 32 -61.63 50.65 -16.89
N GLU A 33 -62.18 50.91 -15.70
CA GLU A 33 -61.50 50.67 -14.43
C GLU A 33 -61.63 49.23 -13.92
N VAL A 34 -62.74 48.54 -14.19
CA VAL A 34 -62.94 47.13 -13.81
C VAL A 34 -62.08 46.22 -14.69
N ALA A 35 -61.90 46.55 -15.97
CA ALA A 35 -61.00 45.83 -16.87
C ALA A 35 -59.53 45.81 -16.41
N LYS A 36 -59.13 46.75 -15.54
CA LYS A 36 -57.78 46.79 -14.94
C LYS A 36 -57.60 45.84 -13.76
N LYS A 37 -58.67 45.23 -13.25
CA LYS A 37 -58.59 44.25 -12.15
C LYS A 37 -58.30 42.86 -12.71
N ALA A 38 -57.68 42.01 -11.89
CA ALA A 38 -57.48 40.61 -12.24
C ALA A 38 -58.84 39.91 -12.45
N GLU A 39 -59.03 39.32 -13.63
CA GLU A 39 -60.22 38.52 -13.94
C GLU A 39 -60.16 37.15 -13.27
N LYS A 40 -61.32 36.51 -13.03
CA LYS A 40 -61.39 35.17 -12.41
C LYS A 40 -60.66 34.07 -13.21
N THR A 41 -60.39 34.31 -14.49
CA THR A 41 -59.71 33.39 -15.41
C THR A 41 -58.55 34.05 -16.17
N GLY A 42 -58.23 35.32 -15.90
CA GLY A 42 -57.47 36.17 -16.82
C GLY A 42 -56.18 36.75 -16.23
N ALA A 43 -55.22 36.95 -17.13
CA ALA A 43 -53.83 37.30 -16.85
C ALA A 43 -53.67 38.60 -16.06
N ALA A 44 -52.82 38.56 -15.02
CA ALA A 44 -52.43 39.72 -14.23
C ALA A 44 -51.22 40.46 -14.85
N THR A 45 -51.23 40.68 -16.17
CA THR A 45 -50.06 41.12 -16.95
C THR A 45 -49.48 42.44 -16.45
N ASP A 46 -50.33 43.40 -16.09
CA ASP A 46 -49.91 44.75 -15.66
C ASP A 46 -50.09 44.99 -14.15
N MET A 47 -50.43 43.95 -13.36
CA MET A 47 -50.63 44.09 -11.93
C MET A 47 -49.27 44.23 -11.21
N VAL A 48 -48.98 45.41 -10.69
CA VAL A 48 -47.79 45.66 -9.88
C VAL A 48 -48.12 45.53 -8.40
N VAL A 49 -47.42 44.62 -7.71
CA VAL A 49 -47.54 44.43 -6.26
C VAL A 49 -46.24 44.82 -5.59
N ALA A 50 -46.30 45.73 -4.62
CA ALA A 50 -45.17 45.99 -3.74
C ALA A 50 -45.04 44.86 -2.72
N PHE A 51 -43.86 44.25 -2.62
CA PHE A 51 -43.56 43.21 -1.64
C PHE A 51 -42.15 43.34 -1.06
N LYS A 52 -41.96 42.82 0.15
CA LYS A 52 -40.66 42.69 0.81
C LYS A 52 -40.33 41.21 0.92
N GLN A 53 -39.05 40.90 1.11
CA GLN A 53 -38.64 39.52 1.37
C GLN A 53 -39.03 39.16 2.81
N GLU A 54 -39.59 37.96 2.98
CA GLU A 54 -39.89 37.44 4.32
C GLU A 54 -38.62 37.02 5.08
N GLU A 55 -38.69 37.07 6.40
CA GLU A 55 -37.56 36.70 7.27
C GLU A 55 -37.34 35.19 7.32
N LYS A 56 -38.42 34.40 7.20
CA LYS A 56 -38.43 32.95 7.37
C LYS A 56 -39.01 32.25 6.14
N ARG A 57 -38.59 31.00 5.96
CA ARG A 57 -39.09 30.12 4.92
C ARG A 57 -40.36 29.44 5.41
N GLU A 58 -41.48 29.80 4.82
CA GLU A 58 -42.80 29.25 5.14
C GLU A 58 -43.49 28.72 3.87
N GLN A 59 -44.50 27.87 4.07
CA GLN A 59 -45.36 27.40 2.99
C GLN A 59 -46.32 28.51 2.55
N LEU A 60 -46.75 28.43 1.29
CA LEU A 60 -47.83 29.29 0.78
C LEU A 60 -49.16 28.82 1.35
N GLU A 61 -49.98 29.76 1.78
CA GLU A 61 -51.30 29.47 2.35
C GLU A 61 -52.40 30.04 1.47
N SER A 62 -53.48 29.28 1.31
CA SER A 62 -54.62 29.73 0.51
C SER A 62 -55.29 30.94 1.18
N GLY A 63 -55.62 31.95 0.37
CA GLY A 63 -56.27 33.18 0.85
C GLY A 63 -55.32 34.23 1.44
N GLU A 64 -54.01 34.01 1.44
CA GLU A 64 -53.06 35.02 1.89
C GLU A 64 -52.93 36.19 0.91
N LYS A 65 -52.39 37.33 1.39
CA LYS A 65 -52.15 38.51 0.54
C LYS A 65 -51.10 38.16 -0.52
N LEU A 66 -51.33 38.53 -1.78
CA LEU A 66 -50.37 38.29 -2.87
C LEU A 66 -48.96 38.86 -2.57
N SER A 67 -48.87 40.00 -1.90
CA SER A 67 -47.59 40.57 -1.45
C SER A 67 -46.84 39.66 -0.48
N LEU A 68 -47.54 38.89 0.36
CA LEU A 68 -46.96 37.94 1.28
C LEU A 68 -46.46 36.69 0.54
N SER A 69 -47.27 36.13 -0.37
CA SER A 69 -46.87 35.00 -1.20
C SER A 69 -45.61 35.32 -2.02
N LEU A 70 -45.54 36.50 -2.65
CA LEU A 70 -44.36 36.95 -3.39
C LEU A 70 -43.15 37.15 -2.47
N GLY A 71 -43.36 37.64 -1.25
CA GLY A 71 -42.31 37.76 -0.23
C GLY A 71 -41.73 36.41 0.19
N LYS A 72 -42.60 35.41 0.43
CA LYS A 72 -42.21 34.02 0.72
C LYS A 72 -41.44 33.40 -0.44
N ILE A 73 -41.94 33.53 -1.68
CA ILE A 73 -41.27 33.04 -2.89
C ILE A 73 -39.87 33.68 -3.04
N LYS A 74 -39.74 34.99 -2.82
CA LYS A 74 -38.44 35.66 -2.84
C LYS A 74 -37.48 35.10 -1.81
N LYS A 75 -37.96 34.78 -0.60
CA LYS A 75 -37.14 34.14 0.45
C LYS A 75 -36.66 32.75 0.03
N TRP A 76 -37.54 31.93 -0.56
CA TRP A 76 -37.16 30.63 -1.12
C TRP A 76 -36.05 30.75 -2.18
N PHE A 77 -36.19 31.67 -3.14
CA PHE A 77 -35.16 31.91 -4.14
C PHE A 77 -33.84 32.41 -3.55
N ALA A 78 -33.88 33.35 -2.60
CA ALA A 78 -32.68 33.90 -1.98
C ALA A 78 -31.84 32.81 -1.28
N ASP A 79 -32.50 31.93 -0.53
CA ASP A 79 -31.82 30.87 0.20
C ASP A 79 -31.34 29.72 -0.71
N LEU A 80 -32.09 29.40 -1.77
CA LEU A 80 -31.70 28.36 -2.73
C LEU A 80 -30.64 28.83 -3.73
N LYS A 81 -30.51 30.15 -3.95
CA LYS A 81 -29.63 30.73 -4.98
C LYS A 81 -28.22 30.16 -4.94
N LYS A 82 -27.63 30.03 -3.75
CA LYS A 82 -26.24 29.61 -3.63
C LYS A 82 -26.05 28.17 -4.12
N VAL A 83 -26.78 27.23 -3.54
CA VAL A 83 -26.68 25.79 -3.86
C VAL A 83 -27.22 25.46 -5.25
N ALA A 84 -28.29 26.11 -5.70
CA ALA A 84 -28.97 25.77 -6.95
C ALA A 84 -28.28 26.29 -8.21
N PHE A 85 -27.46 27.36 -8.13
CA PHE A 85 -26.85 27.97 -9.32
C PHE A 85 -25.34 27.78 -9.45
N SER A 86 -24.58 27.65 -8.35
CA SER A 86 -23.15 27.32 -8.45
C SER A 86 -22.94 25.82 -8.71
N GLY A 87 -23.79 24.97 -8.10
CA GLY A 87 -23.55 23.54 -8.00
C GLY A 87 -22.34 23.16 -7.14
N ASP A 88 -21.67 24.11 -6.48
CA ASP A 88 -20.43 23.87 -5.76
C ASP A 88 -20.67 23.09 -4.47
N TYR A 89 -19.88 22.05 -4.25
CA TYR A 89 -19.88 21.29 -3.00
C TYR A 89 -19.53 22.16 -1.77
N ALA A 90 -18.82 23.28 -1.99
CA ALA A 90 -18.52 24.27 -0.96
C ALA A 90 -19.77 24.97 -0.40
N ASP A 91 -20.88 24.96 -1.12
CA ASP A 91 -22.11 25.63 -0.72
C ASP A 91 -23.00 24.84 0.24
N LEU A 92 -22.66 23.57 0.47
CA LEU A 92 -23.33 22.71 1.44
C LEU A 92 -22.79 22.97 2.86
N THR A 93 -23.69 23.29 3.79
CA THR A 93 -23.42 23.35 5.23
C THR A 93 -23.76 22.03 5.91
N GLY A 94 -23.11 21.69 7.03
CA GLY A 94 -23.41 20.46 7.77
C GLY A 94 -23.03 19.16 7.03
N LYS A 95 -22.12 19.26 6.06
CA LYS A 95 -21.61 18.11 5.32
C LYS A 95 -20.85 17.15 6.24
N PRO A 96 -21.00 15.83 6.05
CA PRO A 96 -20.13 14.85 6.70
C PRO A 96 -18.66 15.22 6.43
N ALA A 97 -17.80 15.09 7.43
CA ALA A 97 -16.37 15.18 7.20
C ALA A 97 -16.01 14.07 6.21
N ILE A 98 -15.60 14.43 4.99
CA ILE A 98 -15.03 13.45 4.09
C ILE A 98 -13.73 12.99 4.77
N PRO A 99 -13.58 11.68 5.08
CA PRO A 99 -12.35 11.17 5.63
C PRO A 99 -11.21 11.64 4.73
N ALA A 100 -10.21 12.29 5.32
CA ALA A 100 -9.07 12.84 4.60
C ALA A 100 -8.21 11.71 4.03
N GLY A 101 -8.70 11.02 2.99
CA GLY A 101 -8.12 9.78 2.49
C GLY A 101 -8.56 9.38 1.08
N GLY A 102 -9.26 10.26 0.35
CA GLY A 102 -9.60 10.07 -1.06
C GLY A 102 -8.44 10.41 -2.01
N ILE A 103 -7.28 9.76 -1.80
CA ILE A 103 -6.16 9.54 -2.75
C ILE A 103 -5.34 10.76 -3.23
N ALA A 104 -4.00 10.61 -3.13
CA ALA A 104 -2.89 11.38 -3.70
C ALA A 104 -2.22 12.48 -2.84
N ASP A 105 -1.96 12.21 -1.56
CA ASP A 105 -0.79 12.83 -0.89
C ASP A 105 0.36 11.82 -0.96
N ALA A 106 1.39 12.13 -1.74
CA ALA A 106 2.57 11.26 -1.90
C ALA A 106 3.27 11.02 -0.55
N SER A 107 3.17 11.95 0.41
CA SER A 107 3.71 11.77 1.77
C SER A 107 2.93 10.79 2.64
N LYS A 108 1.79 10.27 2.14
CA LYS A 108 0.96 9.25 2.79
C LYS A 108 0.92 7.94 1.99
N ILE A 109 1.70 7.87 0.89
CA ILE A 109 1.98 6.62 0.21
C ILE A 109 3.07 5.96 1.04
N ILE A 110 2.77 4.77 1.56
CA ILE A 110 3.78 3.92 2.19
C ILE A 110 4.74 3.49 1.07
N ASP A 111 5.93 4.08 1.02
CA ASP A 111 6.92 3.78 -0.01
C ASP A 111 8.03 2.83 0.50
N ASP A 112 8.20 2.72 1.82
CA ASP A 112 9.16 1.82 2.46
C ASP A 112 8.66 1.16 3.76
N ILE A 113 9.55 0.38 4.40
CA ILE A 113 9.25 -0.38 5.62
C ILE A 113 9.15 0.53 6.85
N ASP A 114 9.89 1.64 6.88
CA ASP A 114 9.91 2.57 8.01
C ASP A 114 8.59 3.36 8.09
N ASP A 115 8.02 3.71 6.93
CA ASP A 115 6.69 4.31 6.81
C ASP A 115 5.56 3.37 7.29
N ILE A 116 5.73 2.05 7.14
CA ILE A 116 4.79 1.05 7.69
C ILE A 116 4.86 1.04 9.22
N ALA A 117 6.08 1.04 9.77
CA ALA A 117 6.30 0.96 11.21
C ALA A 117 5.84 2.23 11.96
N ALA A 118 5.92 3.38 11.30
CA ALA A 118 5.48 4.67 11.83
C ALA A 118 3.96 4.91 11.72
N ASN A 119 3.21 4.05 11.03
CA ASN A 119 1.78 4.26 10.80
C ASN A 119 0.92 3.86 12.02
N THR A 120 0.48 4.87 12.78
CA THR A 120 -0.36 4.71 13.98
C THR A 120 -1.85 5.03 13.75
N GLN A 121 -2.33 5.12 12.50
CA GLN A 121 -3.70 5.59 12.22
C GLN A 121 -4.74 4.45 12.16
N ALA A 122 -5.85 4.65 12.88
CA ALA A 122 -7.02 3.78 12.81
C ALA A 122 -7.78 4.00 11.49
N GLY A 123 -7.92 2.94 10.67
CA GLY A 123 -8.86 2.91 9.53
C GLY A 123 -8.27 2.82 8.12
N TYR A 124 -6.95 2.81 7.93
CA TYR A 124 -6.34 2.64 6.60
C TYR A 124 -5.97 1.18 6.32
N MET A 125 -6.54 0.63 5.25
CA MET A 125 -6.37 -0.77 4.83
C MET A 125 -5.28 -0.91 3.76
N ALA A 126 -4.02 -1.04 4.19
CA ALA A 126 -2.95 -1.84 3.58
C ALA A 126 -1.64 -1.57 4.36
N GLY A 127 -1.05 -2.60 4.99
CA GLY A 127 0.25 -2.48 5.67
C GLY A 127 0.48 -3.55 6.74
N ALA A 128 -0.44 -3.68 7.71
CA ALA A 128 -0.26 -4.61 8.82
C ALA A 128 -0.34 -6.09 8.41
N LEU A 129 -1.28 -6.47 7.52
CA LEU A 129 -1.43 -7.86 7.09
C LEU A 129 -0.34 -8.31 6.13
N ALA A 130 0.11 -7.44 5.23
CA ALA A 130 1.18 -7.74 4.28
C ALA A 130 2.51 -7.90 5.01
N LEU A 131 2.85 -7.00 5.93
CA LEU A 131 4.06 -7.12 6.76
C LEU A 131 3.96 -8.30 7.72
N LYS A 132 2.80 -8.55 8.34
CA LYS A 132 2.57 -9.75 9.14
C LYS A 132 2.73 -11.03 8.32
N LYS A 133 2.27 -11.04 7.06
CA LYS A 133 2.43 -12.18 6.14
C LYS A 133 3.89 -12.36 5.75
N VAL A 134 4.61 -11.30 5.38
CA VAL A 134 6.04 -11.35 5.09
C VAL A 134 6.84 -11.83 6.30
N ASN A 135 6.58 -11.29 7.49
CA ASN A 135 7.23 -11.71 8.73
C ASN A 135 6.87 -13.16 9.12
N SER A 136 5.63 -13.57 8.88
CA SER A 136 5.17 -14.96 9.07
C SER A 136 5.85 -15.90 8.08
N ASP A 137 5.98 -15.51 6.82
CA ASP A 137 6.57 -16.31 5.74
C ASP A 137 8.09 -16.44 5.93
N LEU A 138 8.74 -15.38 6.41
CA LEU A 138 10.13 -15.40 6.83
C LEU A 138 10.36 -16.21 8.11
N GLY A 139 9.30 -16.57 8.86
CA GLY A 139 9.44 -17.34 10.10
C GLY A 139 10.32 -16.66 11.15
N GLY A 140 10.40 -15.32 11.14
CA GLY A 140 11.25 -14.53 12.04
C GLY A 140 12.71 -14.37 11.58
N TYR A 141 13.09 -14.91 10.42
CA TYR A 141 14.41 -14.68 9.84
C TYR A 141 14.53 -13.22 9.37
N LYS A 142 15.70 -12.63 9.54
CA LYS A 142 16.03 -11.28 9.05
C LYS A 142 17.17 -11.34 8.05
N PHE A 143 17.30 -10.33 7.19
CA PHE A 143 18.45 -10.19 6.30
C PHE A 143 19.40 -9.12 6.82
N GLY A 144 20.70 -9.30 6.56
CA GLY A 144 21.73 -8.38 7.02
C GLY A 144 22.97 -8.47 6.16
N THR A 145 23.99 -7.70 6.57
CA THR A 145 25.30 -7.71 5.93
C THR A 145 26.33 -8.21 6.94
N THR A 146 27.16 -9.16 6.55
CA THR A 146 28.27 -9.66 7.35
C THR A 146 29.36 -8.59 7.49
N THR A 147 30.31 -8.77 8.41
CA THR A 147 31.41 -7.82 8.66
C THR A 147 32.25 -7.52 7.43
N ASP A 148 32.32 -8.44 6.46
CA ASP A 148 33.01 -8.32 5.18
C ASP A 148 32.13 -7.78 4.04
N GLY A 149 30.95 -7.26 4.34
CA GLY A 149 30.09 -6.59 3.36
C GLY A 149 29.22 -7.54 2.51
N LYS A 150 29.16 -8.83 2.83
CA LYS A 150 28.40 -9.82 2.05
C LYS A 150 26.97 -9.96 2.58
N PRO A 151 25.99 -10.29 1.70
CA PRO A 151 24.62 -10.51 2.15
C PRO A 151 24.49 -11.81 2.96
N GLY A 152 23.62 -11.77 3.97
CA GLY A 152 23.34 -12.91 4.84
C GLY A 152 21.98 -12.82 5.54
N TYR A 153 21.73 -13.74 6.47
CA TYR A 153 20.52 -13.84 7.27
C TYR A 153 20.81 -14.00 8.76
N ILE A 154 19.87 -13.58 9.59
CA ILE A 154 19.88 -13.71 11.05
C ILE A 154 18.78 -14.69 11.43
N VAL A 155 19.12 -15.67 12.26
CA VAL A 155 18.19 -16.70 12.72
C VAL A 155 17.27 -16.16 13.84
N PRO A 156 16.00 -16.58 13.89
CA PRO A 156 15.09 -16.19 14.96
C PRO A 156 15.61 -16.61 16.34
N GLY A 157 15.62 -15.68 17.31
CA GLY A 157 16.04 -15.96 18.69
C GLY A 157 17.55 -16.11 18.91
N GLY A 158 18.37 -15.95 17.86
CA GLY A 158 19.82 -15.84 17.96
C GLY A 158 20.26 -14.41 18.29
N ALA A 159 21.55 -14.24 18.65
CA ALA A 159 22.20 -12.93 18.66
C ALA A 159 22.20 -12.32 17.25
N ASP A 160 22.45 -11.01 17.11
CA ASP A 160 22.47 -10.24 15.84
C ASP A 160 23.61 -10.63 14.87
N THR A 161 24.18 -11.83 15.01
CA THR A 161 25.19 -12.36 14.11
C THR A 161 24.56 -12.68 12.75
N VAL A 162 25.01 -11.98 11.71
CA VAL A 162 24.60 -12.25 10.32
C VAL A 162 25.36 -13.47 9.80
N LEU A 163 24.64 -14.53 9.46
CA LEU A 163 25.16 -15.71 8.78
C LEU A 163 25.16 -15.44 7.27
N PRO A 164 26.27 -15.60 6.55
CA PRO A 164 26.28 -15.43 5.11
C PRO A 164 25.31 -16.43 4.43
N PHE A 165 24.67 -16.03 3.33
CA PHE A 165 24.02 -17.01 2.46
C PHE A 165 25.10 -17.97 1.94
N SER A 166 24.88 -19.29 2.09
CA SER A 166 25.94 -20.30 2.03
C SER A 166 26.90 -20.09 0.86
N GLN A 167 28.20 -20.08 1.16
CA GLN A 167 29.20 -20.23 0.12
C GLN A 167 29.29 -21.75 -0.14
N GLY A 168 28.87 -22.18 -1.33
CA GLY A 168 29.02 -23.58 -1.75
C GLY A 168 30.44 -24.12 -1.56
N VAL A 169 30.59 -25.43 -1.62
CA VAL A 169 31.88 -26.12 -1.43
C VAL A 169 32.91 -25.64 -2.46
N LYS A 170 34.05 -25.10 -2.02
CA LYS A 170 35.13 -24.59 -2.90
C LYS A 170 36.36 -25.47 -2.83
N LEU A 171 36.95 -25.82 -3.98
CA LEU A 171 38.25 -26.47 -4.04
C LEU A 171 39.35 -25.49 -3.62
N VAL A 172 40.10 -25.85 -2.58
CA VAL A 172 41.21 -25.03 -2.04
C VAL A 172 42.57 -25.62 -2.39
N TYR A 173 42.66 -26.96 -2.44
CA TYR A 173 43.91 -27.63 -2.74
C TYR A 173 43.65 -28.97 -3.42
N ASN A 174 44.46 -29.29 -4.43
CA ASN A 174 44.49 -30.59 -5.08
C ASN A 174 45.94 -30.95 -5.41
N ASN A 175 46.39 -32.13 -5.02
CA ASN A 175 47.73 -32.63 -5.34
C ASN A 175 47.68 -34.14 -5.57
N SER A 176 48.35 -34.62 -6.62
CA SER A 176 48.40 -36.02 -7.06
C SER A 176 49.71 -36.76 -6.68
N SER A 177 50.35 -36.37 -5.57
CA SER A 177 51.60 -36.95 -5.07
C SER A 177 51.37 -38.06 -4.04
N TYR A 178 52.30 -39.01 -3.96
CA TYR A 178 52.26 -40.13 -2.99
C TYR A 178 52.11 -39.66 -1.53
N ALA A 179 52.88 -38.64 -1.16
CA ALA A 179 52.77 -37.95 0.12
C ALA A 179 52.50 -36.47 -0.16
N SER A 180 51.50 -35.92 0.51
CA SER A 180 51.18 -34.51 0.36
C SER A 180 50.71 -33.92 1.69
N SER A 181 51.00 -32.64 1.87
CA SER A 181 50.61 -31.89 3.05
C SER A 181 49.92 -30.60 2.63
N TYR A 182 49.04 -30.13 3.50
CA TYR A 182 48.40 -28.84 3.34
C TYR A 182 48.31 -28.16 4.71
N THR A 183 48.65 -26.87 4.73
CA THR A 183 48.50 -26.00 5.90
C THR A 183 47.32 -25.07 5.66
N PHE A 184 46.35 -25.07 6.58
CA PHE A 184 45.13 -24.27 6.43
C PHE A 184 45.47 -22.77 6.61
N GLY A 185 45.21 -21.98 5.57
CA GLY A 185 45.48 -20.54 5.56
C GLY A 185 44.41 -19.67 6.23
N GLU A 186 43.22 -20.22 6.49
CA GLU A 186 42.08 -19.53 7.09
C GLU A 186 41.34 -20.46 8.06
N GLU A 187 40.75 -19.90 9.13
CA GLU A 187 39.86 -20.66 10.01
C GLU A 187 38.54 -20.98 9.27
N GLY A 188 38.02 -22.19 9.49
CA GLY A 188 36.75 -22.61 8.90
C GLY A 188 36.58 -24.12 8.81
N ASP A 189 35.51 -24.51 8.14
CA ASP A 189 35.14 -25.91 7.95
C ASP A 189 35.67 -26.44 6.60
N TYR A 190 36.21 -27.65 6.61
CA TYR A 190 36.85 -28.26 5.45
C TYR A 190 36.51 -29.73 5.30
N ILE A 191 36.38 -30.17 4.04
CA ILE A 191 36.39 -31.58 3.66
C ILE A 191 37.80 -31.91 3.17
N VAL A 192 38.47 -32.82 3.89
CA VAL A 192 39.78 -33.36 3.53
C VAL A 192 39.55 -34.74 2.94
N SER A 193 40.06 -34.99 1.74
CA SER A 193 39.97 -36.31 1.13
C SER A 193 41.31 -36.80 0.62
N SER A 194 41.55 -38.09 0.79
CA SER A 194 42.65 -38.81 0.16
C SER A 194 42.10 -39.99 -0.63
N CYS A 195 42.54 -40.18 -1.87
CA CYS A 195 42.20 -41.39 -2.61
C CYS A 195 43.41 -41.99 -3.33
N VAL A 196 43.31 -43.29 -3.61
CA VAL A 196 44.24 -44.06 -4.43
C VAL A 196 43.47 -44.86 -5.46
N CYS A 197 43.88 -44.78 -6.73
CA CYS A 197 43.32 -45.57 -7.82
C CYS A 197 44.16 -46.84 -8.04
N LYS A 198 43.52 -48.01 -8.02
CA LYS A 198 44.16 -49.30 -8.28
C LYS A 198 43.90 -49.73 -9.73
N GLU A 199 44.65 -49.20 -10.68
CA GLU A 199 44.65 -49.80 -12.03
C GLU A 199 45.45 -51.10 -11.97
N GLY A 200 44.89 -52.26 -12.32
CA GLY A 200 45.65 -53.46 -12.74
C GLY A 200 46.73 -54.11 -11.84
N TRP A 201 47.06 -53.60 -10.64
CA TRP A 201 48.24 -54.05 -9.88
C TRP A 201 47.90 -54.77 -8.56
N ASN A 202 48.66 -55.82 -8.24
CA ASN A 202 48.39 -56.79 -7.16
C ASN A 202 48.72 -56.31 -5.73
N GLU A 203 49.30 -55.12 -5.56
CA GLU A 203 49.70 -54.62 -4.25
C GLU A 203 48.68 -53.64 -3.66
N LYS A 204 48.19 -53.97 -2.47
CA LYS A 204 47.12 -53.25 -1.75
C LYS A 204 47.75 -52.19 -0.84
N GLY A 205 47.63 -50.92 -1.19
CA GLY A 205 47.91 -49.82 -0.27
C GLY A 205 46.66 -49.04 0.11
N ASP A 206 46.57 -48.62 1.36
CA ASP A 206 45.43 -47.87 1.89
C ASP A 206 45.79 -46.37 2.07
N PRO A 207 44.93 -45.43 1.62
CA PRO A 207 45.15 -44.01 1.87
C PRO A 207 44.93 -43.71 3.35
N VAL A 208 45.87 -42.98 3.95
CA VAL A 208 45.81 -42.55 5.35
C VAL A 208 45.80 -41.03 5.38
N ILE A 209 44.87 -40.46 6.15
CA ILE A 209 44.80 -39.03 6.45
C ILE A 209 45.20 -38.83 7.90
N THR A 210 46.26 -38.07 8.13
CA THR A 210 46.63 -37.58 9.46
C THR A 210 46.22 -36.12 9.58
N LEU A 211 45.44 -35.82 10.61
CA LEU A 211 44.81 -34.51 10.81
C LEU A 211 45.34 -33.91 12.11
N ASN A 212 46.01 -32.77 12.02
CA ASN A 212 46.33 -31.90 13.15
C ASN A 212 45.43 -30.68 13.05
N VAL A 213 44.17 -30.85 13.45
CA VAL A 213 43.07 -29.88 13.28
C VAL A 213 42.40 -29.55 14.62
N ALA A 214 41.59 -28.50 14.66
CA ALA A 214 40.98 -28.03 15.90
C ALA A 214 39.82 -28.94 16.36
N SER A 215 39.02 -29.42 15.41
CA SER A 215 38.04 -30.47 15.67
C SER A 215 37.80 -31.33 14.43
N ILE A 216 37.33 -32.56 14.65
CA ILE A 216 36.94 -33.49 13.60
C ILE A 216 35.45 -33.77 13.81
N TYR A 217 34.62 -33.36 12.86
CA TYR A 217 33.16 -33.55 12.93
C TYR A 217 32.74 -34.92 12.45
N ALA A 218 33.36 -35.39 11.36
CA ALA A 218 33.15 -36.73 10.84
C ALA A 218 34.46 -37.27 10.26
N ASN A 219 34.78 -38.52 10.55
CA ASN A 219 35.97 -39.19 10.05
C ASN A 219 35.56 -40.53 9.41
N TYR A 220 35.64 -40.61 8.08
CA TYR A 220 35.36 -41.82 7.34
C TYR A 220 36.65 -42.34 6.72
N GLN A 221 37.22 -43.35 7.39
CA GLN A 221 38.58 -43.82 7.14
C GLN A 221 38.72 -44.78 5.96
N LYS A 222 37.64 -45.30 5.33
CA LYS A 222 37.76 -46.17 4.14
C LYS A 222 36.43 -46.44 3.43
N THR A 223 36.21 -45.86 2.25
CA THR A 223 35.19 -46.33 1.29
C THR A 223 35.90 -47.00 0.11
N MET A 224 35.47 -48.22 -0.25
CA MET A 224 35.93 -48.91 -1.45
C MET A 224 34.90 -48.72 -2.56
N TYR A 225 35.32 -48.20 -3.70
CA TYR A 225 34.50 -48.11 -4.91
C TYR A 225 35.06 -49.04 -5.98
N THR A 226 34.19 -49.84 -6.59
CA THR A 226 34.52 -50.72 -7.71
C THR A 226 33.81 -50.23 -8.97
N GLY A 227 34.58 -49.85 -9.99
CA GLY A 227 34.07 -49.40 -11.28
C GLY A 227 35.15 -49.45 -12.35
N ASN A 228 34.79 -49.86 -13.58
CA ASN A 228 35.69 -49.94 -14.74
C ASN A 228 37.02 -50.71 -14.49
N ASN A 229 36.97 -51.88 -13.83
CA ASN A 229 38.15 -52.70 -13.51
C ASN A 229 39.22 -52.04 -12.60
N VAL A 230 38.84 -50.96 -11.89
CA VAL A 230 39.69 -50.23 -10.94
C VAL A 230 39.02 -50.28 -9.57
N GLU A 231 39.78 -50.66 -8.53
CA GLU A 231 39.35 -50.47 -7.14
C GLU A 231 39.87 -49.11 -6.67
N THR A 232 39.00 -48.21 -6.22
CA THR A 232 39.43 -46.94 -5.60
C THR A 232 39.16 -47.01 -4.12
N ALA A 233 40.20 -46.82 -3.31
CA ALA A 233 40.06 -46.59 -1.89
C ALA A 233 40.07 -45.07 -1.65
N ALA A 234 39.09 -44.57 -0.92
CA ALA A 234 39.00 -43.16 -0.59
C ALA A 234 38.69 -42.97 0.90
N CYS A 235 39.34 -41.98 1.49
CA CYS A 235 39.17 -41.56 2.87
C CYS A 235 38.72 -40.11 2.83
N PHE A 236 37.77 -39.76 3.69
CA PHE A 236 37.25 -38.41 3.80
C PHE A 236 37.11 -38.02 5.26
N SER A 237 37.38 -36.76 5.58
CA SER A 237 37.16 -36.21 6.91
C SER A 237 36.58 -34.82 6.79
N TYR A 238 35.51 -34.57 7.53
CA TYR A 238 34.94 -33.24 7.71
C TYR A 238 35.47 -32.66 9.02
N VAL A 239 36.18 -31.54 8.94
CA VAL A 239 36.97 -30.97 10.03
C VAL A 239 36.73 -29.49 10.17
N HIS A 240 36.93 -28.98 11.38
CA HIS A 240 37.17 -27.56 11.61
C HIS A 240 38.68 -27.32 11.75
N ALA A 241 39.23 -26.44 10.93
CA ALA A 241 40.63 -26.08 10.96
C ALA A 241 40.80 -24.60 11.32
N LYS A 242 41.82 -24.31 12.13
CA LYS A 242 42.33 -22.97 12.40
C LYS A 242 43.51 -22.66 11.50
N ILE A 243 43.86 -21.38 11.38
CA ILE A 243 45.06 -20.95 10.67
C ILE A 243 46.29 -21.67 11.24
N GLY A 244 47.09 -22.27 10.37
CA GLY A 244 48.32 -22.99 10.74
C GLY A 244 48.13 -24.46 11.12
N ASN A 245 46.88 -24.93 11.25
CA ASN A 245 46.62 -26.37 11.33
C ASN A 245 47.12 -27.07 10.05
N THR A 246 47.37 -28.38 10.15
CA THR A 246 47.91 -29.15 9.01
C THR A 246 47.16 -30.45 8.81
N CYS A 247 47.05 -30.87 7.56
CA CYS A 247 46.75 -32.27 7.23
C CYS A 247 47.85 -32.84 6.36
N THR A 248 48.13 -34.12 6.56
CA THR A 248 49.03 -34.88 5.70
C THR A 248 48.33 -36.14 5.22
N THR A 249 48.57 -36.50 3.97
CA THR A 249 48.14 -37.78 3.44
C THR A 249 49.34 -38.59 3.01
N THR A 250 49.25 -39.89 3.27
CA THR A 250 50.25 -40.88 2.90
C THR A 250 49.54 -42.13 2.44
N ILE A 251 50.07 -42.81 1.44
CA ILE A 251 49.57 -44.14 1.06
C ILE A 251 50.48 -45.19 1.70
N THR A 252 49.91 -46.14 2.42
CA THR A 252 50.69 -47.22 3.06
C THR A 252 50.97 -48.35 2.08
N GLY A 253 52.13 -49.02 2.19
CA GLY A 253 52.41 -50.27 1.48
C GLY A 253 52.65 -50.14 -0.04
N ILE A 254 53.18 -49.01 -0.48
CA ILE A 254 53.37 -48.65 -1.88
C ILE A 254 54.81 -48.12 -2.12
N ASP A 255 55.44 -48.52 -3.22
CA ASP A 255 56.67 -47.93 -3.76
C ASP A 255 56.41 -46.56 -4.42
N ASP A 256 57.42 -45.68 -4.38
CA ASP A 256 57.39 -44.21 -4.56
C ASP A 256 56.86 -43.68 -5.92
N THR A 257 56.27 -44.54 -6.76
CA THR A 257 55.85 -44.27 -8.14
C THR A 257 54.33 -44.20 -8.36
N ARG A 258 53.49 -44.24 -7.30
CA ARG A 258 52.01 -44.29 -7.45
C ARG A 258 51.33 -42.97 -7.06
N HIS A 259 50.27 -42.62 -7.79
CA HIS A 259 49.53 -41.35 -7.63
C HIS A 259 48.48 -41.43 -6.52
N GLY A 260 48.76 -40.83 -5.37
CA GLY A 260 47.75 -40.50 -4.35
C GLY A 260 47.20 -39.11 -4.58
N TYR A 261 45.89 -38.91 -4.37
CA TYR A 261 45.28 -37.59 -4.51
C TYR A 261 44.86 -37.06 -3.15
N LEU A 262 45.41 -35.91 -2.72
CA LEU A 262 44.87 -35.10 -1.64
C LEU A 262 44.03 -33.98 -2.22
N THR A 263 42.78 -33.89 -1.76
CA THR A 263 41.87 -32.80 -2.09
C THR A 263 41.36 -32.14 -0.82
N ILE A 264 41.42 -30.81 -0.77
CA ILE A 264 40.87 -29.99 0.32
C ILE A 264 39.78 -29.12 -0.26
N LEU A 265 38.58 -29.25 0.28
CA LEU A 265 37.45 -28.40 -0.04
C LEU A 265 37.10 -27.54 1.18
N LYS A 266 36.95 -26.23 1.01
CA LYS A 266 36.40 -25.35 2.04
C LYS A 266 34.88 -25.35 1.95
N VAL A 267 34.26 -25.55 3.10
CA VAL A 267 32.82 -25.38 3.30
C VAL A 267 32.63 -23.98 3.86
N GLY A 268 31.75 -23.19 3.27
CA GLY A 268 31.46 -21.84 3.75
C GLY A 268 29.98 -21.61 4.02
#